data_AF-A0A7Y4LUH3-F1
#
_entry.id   AF-A0A7Y4LUH3-F1
#
_cell.length_a   1.000
_cell.length_b   1.000
_cell.length_c   1.000
_cell.angle_alpha   90.00
_cell.angle_beta   90.00
_cell.angle_gamma   90.00
#
_symmetry.space_group_name_H-M   'P 1'
#
loop_
_entity.id
_entity.type
_entity.pdbx_description
1 polymer ?
#
loop_
_entity_poly.entity_id
_entity_poly.type
_entity_poly.pdbx_seq_one_letter_code
_entity_poly.pdbx_strand_id
1 'polypeptide(L)'
;MWGLPLIEMGRQRSARFSEGVKANTFQHQRKLVSAKGQFVTTPNNDTLYSQAWLYLEKGPVTITVPDSKGRYYCIPFMDMRSLPVGGYDGEAVRRRECQSIPLERSSIFDLVRPEPTV
;
A
#
# COMPACT_ATOMS: atom_id res chain seq x y z
N MET A 1 -5.98 -7.60 24.85
CA MET A 1 -5.71 -6.16 24.75
C MET A 1 -6.12 -5.71 23.35
N TRP A 2 -7.21 -4.96 23.19
CA TRP A 2 -7.89 -4.80 21.88
C TRP A 2 -7.66 -3.45 21.17
N GLY A 3 -7.16 -2.42 21.88
CA GLY A 3 -7.02 -1.06 21.35
C GLY A 3 -5.62 -0.65 20.87
N LEU A 4 -4.58 -1.44 21.18
CA LEU A 4 -3.20 -1.07 20.87
C LEU A 4 -2.96 -0.81 19.37
N PRO A 5 -3.45 -1.65 18.44
CA PRO A 5 -3.25 -1.39 17.01
C PRO A 5 -3.81 -0.03 16.55
N LEU A 6 -5.00 0.36 17.05
CA LEU A 6 -5.60 1.65 16.71
C LEU A 6 -4.77 2.84 17.21
N ILE A 7 -4.21 2.72 18.41
CA ILE A 7 -3.36 3.76 19.00
C ILE A 7 -2.06 3.86 18.22
N GLU A 8 -1.39 2.74 17.93
CA GLU A 8 -0.12 2.74 17.20
C GLU A 8 -0.28 3.22 15.76
N MET A 9 -1.31 2.77 15.05
CA MET A 9 -1.62 3.25 13.70
C MET A 9 -1.96 4.76 13.72
N GLY A 10 -2.68 5.23 14.74
CA GLY A 10 -2.96 6.65 14.94
C GLY A 10 -1.68 7.48 15.16
N ARG A 11 -0.77 7.01 16.01
CA ARG A 11 0.54 7.63 16.26
C ARG A 11 1.39 7.65 15.00
N GLN A 12 1.48 6.54 14.28
CA GLN A 12 2.25 6.44 13.04
C GLN A 12 1.70 7.39 11.97
N ARG A 13 0.38 7.44 11.78
CA ARG A 13 -0.28 8.38 10.85
C ARG A 13 0.04 9.83 11.19
N SER A 14 -0.14 10.20 12.46
CA SER A 14 0.12 11.56 12.94
C SER A 14 1.58 11.97 12.71
N ALA A 15 2.54 11.10 13.05
CA ALA A 15 3.96 11.34 12.81
C ALA A 15 4.25 11.57 11.31
N ARG A 16 3.74 10.71 10.43
CA ARG A 16 3.92 10.89 8.97
C ARG A 16 3.32 12.20 8.46
N PHE A 17 2.17 12.60 8.97
CA PHE A 17 1.54 13.84 8.54
C PHE A 17 2.32 15.07 9.03
N SER A 18 2.91 14.99 10.22
CA SER A 18 3.83 16.02 10.72
C SER A 18 5.14 16.11 9.90
N GLU A 19 5.57 15.02 9.29
CA GLU A 19 6.68 14.98 8.30
C GLU A 19 6.28 15.55 6.93
N GLY A 20 5.03 16.02 6.75
CA GLY A 20 4.53 16.59 5.50
C GLY A 20 3.95 15.59 4.51
N VAL A 21 3.78 14.32 4.90
CA VAL A 21 3.06 13.33 4.06
C VAL A 21 1.61 13.78 3.91
N LYS A 22 1.16 13.89 2.66
CA LYS A 22 -0.22 14.23 2.33
C LYS A 22 -1.07 12.96 2.21
N ALA A 23 -2.32 13.06 2.66
CA ALA A 23 -3.33 12.03 2.40
C ALA A 23 -3.53 11.83 0.89
N ASN A 24 -3.94 10.62 0.51
CA ASN A 24 -4.25 10.24 -0.89
C ASN A 24 -3.09 10.52 -1.87
N THR A 25 -1.85 10.51 -1.37
CA THR A 25 -0.64 10.74 -2.17
C THR A 25 0.39 9.67 -1.86
N PHE A 26 0.92 9.02 -2.90
CA PHE A 26 1.98 8.02 -2.72
C PHE A 26 3.32 8.67 -2.38
N GLN A 27 3.98 8.11 -1.38
CA GLN A 27 5.39 8.33 -1.08
C GLN A 27 6.17 7.16 -1.66
N HIS A 28 7.11 7.43 -2.56
CA HIS A 28 7.86 6.41 -3.29
C HIS A 28 9.28 6.30 -2.75
N GLN A 29 9.64 5.11 -2.27
CA GLN A 29 11.03 4.78 -1.97
C GLN A 29 11.72 4.37 -3.28
N ARG A 30 12.67 5.18 -3.74
CA ARG A 30 13.39 4.97 -5.01
C ARG A 30 14.70 4.20 -4.86
N LYS A 31 14.98 3.69 -3.66
CA LYS A 31 16.17 2.90 -3.34
C LYS A 31 15.74 1.63 -2.61
N LEU A 32 16.42 0.53 -2.91
CA LEU A 32 16.24 -0.72 -2.19
C LEU A 32 16.79 -0.59 -0.76
N VAL A 33 16.23 -1.38 0.13
CA VAL A 33 16.54 -1.29 1.56
C VAL A 33 17.83 -2.04 1.87
N SER A 34 18.89 -1.30 2.16
CA SER A 34 20.13 -1.92 2.66
C SER A 34 19.93 -2.53 4.06
N ALA A 35 20.87 -3.38 4.50
CA ALA A 35 20.89 -3.94 5.86
C ALA A 35 20.90 -2.89 6.99
N LYS A 36 21.16 -1.62 6.69
CA LYS A 36 21.08 -0.50 7.64
C LYS A 36 19.65 0.07 7.79
N GLY A 37 18.70 -0.35 6.95
CA GLY A 37 17.32 0.10 7.01
C GLY A 37 16.54 -0.56 8.14
N GLN A 38 16.21 0.21 9.18
CA GLN A 38 15.50 -0.29 10.37
C GLN A 38 14.09 0.29 10.52
N PHE A 39 13.50 0.80 9.44
CA PHE A 39 12.16 1.39 9.47
C PHE A 39 11.02 0.34 9.52
N VAL A 40 11.34 -0.93 9.29
CA VAL A 40 10.51 -2.11 9.55
C VAL A 40 11.41 -3.23 10.07
N THR A 41 10.85 -4.15 10.85
CA THR A 41 11.60 -5.21 11.54
C THR A 41 12.39 -6.12 10.59
N THR A 42 11.88 -6.38 9.39
CA THR A 42 12.51 -7.20 8.35
C THR A 42 12.12 -6.69 6.95
N PRO A 43 12.83 -5.68 6.41
CA PRO A 43 12.50 -5.14 5.10
C PRO A 43 12.86 -6.11 3.98
N ASN A 44 12.03 -6.16 2.93
CA ASN A 44 12.39 -6.83 1.69
C ASN A 44 13.37 -5.94 0.89
N ASN A 45 14.53 -6.48 0.52
CA ASN A 45 15.53 -5.77 -0.30
C ASN A 45 15.36 -6.04 -1.81
N ASP A 46 14.38 -6.87 -2.21
CA ASP A 46 14.14 -7.22 -3.62
C ASP A 46 13.07 -6.34 -4.27
N THR A 47 12.37 -5.51 -3.49
CA THR A 47 11.23 -4.71 -3.96
C THR A 47 11.33 -3.25 -3.53
N LEU A 48 10.97 -2.34 -4.44
CA LEU A 48 10.75 -0.94 -4.11
C LEU A 48 9.38 -0.76 -3.46
N TYR A 49 9.30 0.09 -2.44
CA TYR A 49 8.06 0.37 -1.72
C TYR A 49 7.43 1.70 -2.15
N SER A 50 6.11 1.69 -2.27
CA SER A 50 5.29 2.89 -2.32
C SER A 50 4.20 2.80 -1.25
N GLN A 51 3.95 3.88 -0.53
CA GLN A 51 3.00 3.90 0.57
C GLN A 51 2.11 5.15 0.51
N ALA A 52 0.84 5.01 0.87
CA ALA A 52 -0.09 6.14 0.97
C ALA A 52 -1.05 5.92 2.13
N TRP A 53 -1.44 7.01 2.80
CA TRP A 53 -2.57 7.02 3.71
C TRP A 53 -3.82 7.39 2.93
N LEU A 54 -4.82 6.50 2.89
CA LEU A 54 -6.07 6.72 2.16
C LEU A 54 -7.14 7.30 3.09
N TYR A 55 -7.71 8.42 2.69
CA TYR A 55 -8.83 9.08 3.37
C TYR A 55 -10.08 8.93 2.51
N LEU A 56 -11.02 8.11 3.02
CA LEU A 56 -12.24 7.70 2.34
C LEU A 56 -13.50 8.39 2.88
N GLU A 57 -13.32 9.35 3.80
CA GLU A 57 -14.43 10.10 4.42
C GLU A 57 -15.31 10.82 3.39
N LYS A 58 -14.71 11.27 2.29
CA LYS A 58 -15.39 12.00 1.21
C LYS A 58 -15.81 11.11 0.03
N GLY A 59 -15.69 9.79 0.18
CA GLY A 59 -16.02 8.82 -0.86
C GLY A 59 -14.81 7.98 -1.31
N PRO A 60 -15.00 7.21 -2.40
CA PRO A 60 -13.98 6.28 -2.90
C PRO A 60 -12.74 7.01 -3.44
N VAL A 61 -11.60 6.32 -3.40
CA VAL A 61 -10.34 6.79 -3.98
C VAL A 61 -9.92 5.84 -5.08
N THR A 62 -9.66 6.40 -6.25
CA THR A 62 -9.08 5.67 -7.38
C THR A 62 -7.57 5.62 -7.25
N ILE A 63 -6.99 4.43 -7.43
CA ILE A 63 -5.54 4.26 -7.54
C ILE A 63 -5.22 3.94 -9.01
N THR A 64 -4.23 4.62 -9.56
CA THR A 64 -3.76 4.37 -10.93
C THR A 64 -2.35 3.79 -10.86
N VAL A 65 -2.17 2.64 -11.50
CA VAL A 65 -0.87 1.95 -11.53
C VAL A 65 -0.35 2.03 -12.95
N PRO A 66 0.82 2.65 -13.20
CA PRO A 66 1.39 2.70 -14.55
C PRO A 66 1.75 1.30 -15.04
N ASP A 67 1.88 1.12 -16.35
CA ASP A 67 2.34 -0.14 -16.94
C ASP A 67 3.67 -0.58 -16.29
N SER A 68 3.63 -1.75 -15.66
CA SER A 68 4.79 -2.31 -14.96
C SER A 68 5.85 -2.86 -15.90
N LYS A 69 5.56 -2.93 -17.22
CA LYS A 69 6.44 -3.52 -18.25
C LYS A 69 6.85 -4.96 -17.89
N GLY A 70 5.89 -5.75 -17.39
CA GLY A 70 6.11 -7.13 -16.97
C GLY A 70 6.91 -7.28 -15.66
N ARG A 71 6.97 -6.25 -14.81
CA ARG A 71 7.52 -6.37 -13.45
C ARG A 71 6.43 -6.69 -12.44
N TYR A 72 6.76 -7.59 -11.51
CA TYR A 72 5.90 -7.92 -10.37
C TYR A 72 5.61 -6.68 -9.50
N TYR A 73 4.35 -6.55 -9.08
CA TYR A 73 3.94 -5.62 -8.03
C TYR A 73 2.73 -6.18 -7.28
N CYS A 74 2.60 -5.81 -6.00
CA CYS A 74 1.47 -6.11 -5.14
C CYS A 74 1.08 -4.84 -4.38
N ILE A 75 -0.21 -4.59 -4.22
CA ILE A 75 -0.77 -3.43 -3.51
C ILE A 75 -1.70 -3.95 -2.40
N PRO A 76 -1.19 -4.20 -1.19
CA PRO A 76 -2.01 -4.60 -0.06
C PRO A 76 -2.68 -3.38 0.59
N PHE A 77 -3.91 -3.56 1.05
CA PHE A 77 -4.66 -2.58 1.83
C PHE A 77 -4.87 -3.05 3.26
N MET A 78 -4.82 -2.10 4.18
CA MET A 78 -4.95 -2.34 5.61
C MET A 78 -5.79 -1.25 6.27
N ASP A 79 -6.60 -1.62 7.26
CA ASP A 79 -7.37 -0.66 8.07
C ASP A 79 -6.57 -0.14 9.28
N MET A 80 -7.19 0.79 10.03
CA MET A 80 -6.58 1.37 11.24
C MET A 80 -6.37 0.38 12.38
N ARG A 81 -6.95 -0.83 12.32
CA ARG A 81 -6.72 -1.92 13.29
C ARG A 81 -5.54 -2.78 12.90
N SER A 82 -4.78 -2.38 11.88
CA SER A 82 -3.69 -3.16 11.28
C SER A 82 -4.17 -4.47 10.63
N LEU A 83 -5.45 -4.57 10.27
CA LEU A 83 -6.00 -5.76 9.60
C LEU A 83 -6.00 -5.57 8.08
N PRO A 84 -5.56 -6.57 7.30
CA PRO A 84 -5.70 -6.54 5.85
C PRO A 84 -7.18 -6.45 5.44
N VAL A 85 -7.48 -5.60 4.48
CA VAL A 85 -8.84 -5.43 3.94
C VAL A 85 -8.94 -5.79 2.45
N GLY A 86 -7.86 -6.31 1.86
CA GLY A 86 -7.78 -6.74 0.47
C GLY A 86 -6.44 -6.32 -0.15
N GLY A 87 -6.29 -6.57 -1.45
CA GLY A 87 -5.11 -6.15 -2.19
C GLY A 87 -5.17 -6.58 -3.66
N TYR A 88 -4.23 -6.07 -4.46
CA TYR A 88 -4.17 -6.36 -5.89
C TYR A 88 -2.78 -6.77 -6.34
N ASP A 89 -2.75 -7.74 -7.25
CA ASP A 89 -1.53 -8.29 -7.84
C ASP A 89 -1.39 -7.93 -9.32
N GLY A 90 -0.15 -7.63 -9.70
CA GLY A 90 0.29 -7.42 -11.08
C GLY A 90 1.31 -8.44 -11.55
N GLU A 91 1.46 -8.58 -12.86
CA GLU A 91 2.25 -9.65 -13.46
C GLU A 91 3.77 -9.43 -13.37
N ALA A 92 4.47 -10.35 -12.68
CA ALA A 92 5.22 -11.45 -13.32
C ALA A 92 5.47 -12.59 -12.31
N VAL A 93 4.86 -13.74 -12.61
CA VAL A 93 5.07 -15.08 -12.03
C VAL A 93 4.58 -15.30 -10.60
N ARG A 94 3.68 -16.29 -10.47
CA ARG A 94 3.21 -16.96 -9.23
C ARG A 94 4.32 -17.14 -8.18
N ARG A 95 4.56 -16.16 -7.32
CA ARG A 95 5.02 -16.40 -5.95
C ARG A 95 3.97 -15.86 -4.97
N ARG A 96 3.60 -16.73 -4.05
CA ARG A 96 2.44 -16.67 -3.16
C ARG A 96 2.61 -15.67 -2.01
N GLU A 97 2.85 -14.40 -2.29
CA GLU A 97 3.17 -13.44 -1.21
C GLU A 97 2.39 -12.13 -1.18
N CYS A 98 1.49 -11.88 -2.13
CA CYS A 98 0.36 -11.01 -1.82
C CYS A 98 -0.74 -11.93 -1.27
N GLN A 99 -1.02 -11.85 0.02
CA GLN A 99 -2.24 -12.46 0.56
C GLN A 99 -3.43 -11.67 0.00
N SER A 100 -3.85 -11.99 -1.23
CA SER A 100 -5.07 -11.50 -1.85
C SER A 100 -6.25 -12.12 -1.11
N ILE A 101 -6.83 -11.40 -0.14
CA ILE A 101 -8.16 -11.74 0.37
C ILE A 101 -9.17 -11.21 -0.66
N PRO A 102 -10.08 -12.06 -1.19
CA PRO A 102 -11.11 -11.60 -2.13
C PRO A 102 -11.96 -10.48 -1.52
N LEU A 103 -12.10 -9.38 -2.26
CA LEU A 103 -12.99 -8.29 -1.90
C LEU A 103 -14.45 -8.74 -2.16
N GLU A 104 -15.18 -9.14 -1.12
CA GLU A 104 -16.63 -9.35 -1.22
C GLU A 104 -17.39 -8.01 -1.06
N ARG A 105 -18.20 -7.71 -2.09
CA ARG A 105 -19.29 -6.73 -2.24
C ARG A 105 -19.35 -5.49 -1.33
N SER A 106 -18.44 -4.54 -1.53
CA SER A 106 -18.72 -3.09 -1.56
C SER A 106 -17.42 -2.34 -1.87
N SER A 107 -17.01 -2.37 -3.13
CA SER A 107 -15.71 -1.89 -3.59
C SER A 107 -15.58 -0.36 -3.46
N ILE A 108 -14.83 0.12 -2.47
CA ILE A 108 -14.49 1.54 -2.26
C ILE A 108 -13.22 1.95 -3.06
N PHE A 109 -12.61 1.01 -3.78
CA PHE A 109 -11.38 1.20 -4.52
C PHE A 109 -11.56 0.80 -5.99
N ASP A 110 -11.58 1.79 -6.87
CA ASP A 110 -11.45 1.56 -8.31
C ASP A 110 -9.95 1.61 -8.66
N LEU A 111 -9.39 0.46 -9.05
CA LEU A 111 -8.07 0.44 -9.67
C LEU A 111 -8.24 0.55 -11.18
N VAL A 112 -7.78 1.65 -11.74
CA VAL A 112 -7.77 1.86 -13.19
C VAL A 112 -6.35 1.61 -13.69
N ARG A 113 -6.18 0.61 -14.57
CA ARG A 113 -4.96 0.51 -15.38
C ARG A 113 -5.05 1.59 -16.46
N PRO A 114 -4.07 2.49 -16.61
CA PRO A 114 -4.01 3.37 -17.76
C PRO A 114 -3.76 2.52 -19.01
N GLU A 115 -4.52 2.77 -20.07
CA GLU A 115 -4.25 2.22 -21.41
C GLU A 115 -2.82 2.57 -21.83
N PRO A 116 -2.10 1.68 -22.53
CA PRO A 116 -0.76 1.99 -23.02
C PRO A 116 -0.85 3.21 -23.95
N THR A 117 -0.18 4.29 -23.57
CA THR A 117 0.01 5.43 -24.47
C THR A 117 0.91 4.95 -25.61
N VAL A 118 0.35 4.89 -26.82
CA VAL A 118 1.04 4.59 -28.09
C VAL A 118 2.10 5.65 -28.37
#